data_AF-A0A1Y2AKM9-F1
#
_entry.id   AF-A0A1Y2AKM9-F1
#
_cell.length_a   1.000
_cell.length_b   1.000
_cell.length_c   1.000
_cell.angle_alpha   90.00
_cell.angle_beta   90.00
_cell.angle_gamma   90.00
#
_symmetry.space_group_name_H-M   'P 1'
#
loop_
_entity.id
_entity.type
_entity.pdbx_description
1 polymer ?
#
loop_
_entity_poly.entity_id
_entity_poly.type
_entity_poly.pdbx_seq_one_letter_code
_entity_poly.pdbx_strand_id
1 'polypeptide(L)'
;MKENHAAENALGTIGAVLWSIQIIPQIVKSYRSKSTFGLSGALMFIWAVASLFLGSYNIARKLSIPLQVQPQIFGVLSAGSWAQCLHYGPRKFSKLKAGGCLAVFCVIFAGFESGSVYALWAGQNNGTDAPVLFYGYMSAVLLAVALLPQYYEIYKLKEVVGISLVFMAVDILGGIFSFLSLFFRNNLDIAAFVSPHAVNFLTFPNVW
;
A
#
# COMPACT_ATOMS: atom_id res chain seq x y z
N MET A 1 7.01 -4.28 -26.93
CA MET A 1 8.29 -3.58 -26.66
C MET A 1 9.34 -4.62 -26.32
N LYS A 2 10.63 -4.37 -26.60
CA LYS A 2 11.71 -5.28 -26.20
C LYS A 2 11.84 -5.30 -24.69
N GLU A 3 11.95 -6.50 -24.14
CA GLU A 3 12.36 -6.78 -22.76
C GLU A 3 13.51 -5.88 -22.31
N ASN A 4 13.34 -5.25 -21.15
CA ASN A 4 14.39 -4.46 -20.53
C ASN A 4 14.23 -4.43 -19.01
N HIS A 5 14.82 -5.42 -18.35
CA HIS A 5 14.82 -5.54 -16.89
C HIS A 5 15.42 -4.34 -16.16
N ALA A 6 16.37 -3.62 -16.77
CA ALA A 6 16.91 -2.41 -16.17
C ALA A 6 15.85 -1.29 -16.16
N ALA A 7 15.11 -1.12 -17.25
CA ALA A 7 14.02 -0.15 -17.34
C ALA A 7 12.84 -0.53 -16.42
N GLU A 8 12.44 -1.81 -16.39
CA GLU A 8 11.43 -2.33 -15.47
C GLU A 8 11.78 -2.00 -14.01
N ASN A 9 12.99 -2.38 -13.58
CA ASN A 9 13.42 -2.17 -12.20
C ASN A 9 13.59 -0.69 -11.86
N ALA A 10 14.12 0.13 -12.79
CA ALA A 10 14.28 1.56 -12.57
C ALA A 10 12.93 2.27 -12.40
N LEU A 11 11.99 2.05 -13.34
CA LEU A 11 10.67 2.66 -13.30
C LEU A 11 9.86 2.18 -12.09
N GLY A 12 9.91 0.87 -11.79
CA GLY A 12 9.25 0.31 -10.61
C GLY A 12 9.83 0.86 -9.30
N THR A 13 11.15 1.05 -9.24
CA THR A 13 11.82 1.66 -8.08
C THR A 13 11.42 3.12 -7.90
N ILE A 14 11.37 3.91 -8.98
CA ILE A 14 10.90 5.30 -8.94
C ILE A 14 9.46 5.35 -8.41
N GLY A 15 8.59 4.51 -8.95
CA GLY A 15 7.21 4.38 -8.49
C GLY A 15 7.11 4.08 -6.99
N ALA A 16 7.86 3.07 -6.53
CA ALA A 16 7.90 2.67 -5.12
C ALA A 16 8.42 3.80 -4.21
N VAL A 17 9.44 4.55 -4.62
CA VAL A 17 9.97 5.68 -3.85
C VAL A 17 8.93 6.79 -3.73
N LEU A 18 8.26 7.14 -4.82
CA LEU A 18 7.19 8.15 -4.80
C LEU A 18 6.05 7.73 -3.86
N TRP A 19 5.58 6.48 -3.99
CA TRP A 19 4.54 5.95 -3.11
C TRP A 19 4.98 5.82 -1.64
N SER A 20 6.27 5.65 -1.37
CA SER A 20 6.79 5.64 -0.01
C SER A 20 6.59 7.00 0.68
N ILE A 21 6.76 8.11 -0.05
CA ILE A 21 6.74 9.46 0.53
C ILE A 21 5.46 10.24 0.25
N GLN A 22 4.54 9.71 -0.55
CA GLN A 22 3.36 10.44 -1.04
C GLN A 22 2.55 11.08 0.10
N ILE A 23 2.46 10.44 1.26
CA ILE A 23 1.61 10.84 2.39
C ILE A 23 2.21 12.01 3.18
N ILE A 24 3.53 12.26 3.08
CA ILE A 24 4.21 13.32 3.83
C ILE A 24 3.56 14.70 3.61
N PRO A 25 3.32 15.16 2.36
CA PRO A 25 2.58 16.40 2.11
C PRO A 25 1.22 16.48 2.81
N GLN A 26 0.46 15.38 2.91
CA GLN A 26 -0.84 15.36 3.59
C GLN A 26 -0.67 15.50 5.11
N ILE A 27 0.32 14.83 5.69
CA ILE A 27 0.63 14.94 7.13
C ILE A 27 1.02 16.38 7.49
N VAL A 28 1.90 16.98 6.68
CA VAL A 28 2.35 18.36 6.86
C VAL A 28 1.18 19.32 6.72
N LYS A 29 0.33 19.16 5.68
CA LYS A 29 -0.86 19.99 5.49
C LYS A 29 -1.78 19.93 6.72
N SER A 30 -2.12 18.73 7.18
CA SER A 30 -3.01 18.51 8.32
C SER A 30 -2.43 19.07 9.63
N TYR A 31 -1.11 18.97 9.81
CA TYR A 31 -0.43 19.58 10.96
C TYR A 31 -0.43 21.11 10.90
N ARG A 32 -0.30 21.72 9.73
CA ARG A 32 -0.32 23.18 9.56
C ARG A 32 -1.72 23.76 9.70
N SER A 33 -2.72 23.13 9.09
CA SER A 33 -4.12 23.56 9.15
C SER A 33 -4.80 23.24 10.48
N LYS A 34 -4.25 22.31 11.28
CA LYS A 34 -4.88 21.76 12.50
C LYS A 34 -6.28 21.21 12.25
N SER A 35 -6.55 20.78 11.02
CA SER A 35 -7.84 20.28 10.57
C SER A 35 -7.64 19.20 9.50
N THR A 36 -8.42 18.13 9.62
CA THR A 36 -8.52 17.07 8.61
C THR A 36 -9.89 17.05 7.94
N PHE A 37 -10.62 18.18 7.96
CA PHE A 37 -11.91 18.28 7.27
C PHE A 37 -11.74 17.98 5.77
N GLY A 38 -12.53 17.04 5.23
CA GLY A 38 -12.45 16.56 3.85
C GLY A 38 -11.44 15.43 3.58
N LEU A 39 -10.58 15.11 4.56
CA LEU A 39 -9.74 13.91 4.51
C LEU A 39 -10.44 12.74 5.22
N SER A 40 -10.62 11.64 4.49
CA SER A 40 -11.20 10.41 5.04
C SER A 40 -10.20 9.70 5.95
N GLY A 41 -10.51 9.65 7.25
CA GLY A 41 -9.74 8.83 8.20
C GLY A 41 -9.83 7.34 7.89
N ALA A 42 -10.93 6.88 7.26
CA ALA A 42 -11.08 5.48 6.87
C ALA A 42 -10.13 5.09 5.73
N LEU A 43 -9.95 5.95 4.72
CA LEU A 43 -8.93 5.75 3.67
C LEU A 43 -7.55 5.53 4.30
N MET A 44 -7.11 6.46 5.15
CA MET A 44 -5.79 6.40 5.79
C MET A 44 -5.63 5.13 6.64
N PHE A 45 -6.68 4.72 7.36
CA PHE A 45 -6.63 3.51 8.17
C PHE A 45 -6.59 2.23 7.34
N ILE A 46 -7.43 2.12 6.30
CA ILE A 46 -7.47 0.92 5.45
C ILE A 46 -6.16 0.79 4.67
N TRP A 47 -5.56 1.89 4.20
CA TRP A 47 -4.23 1.88 3.60
C TRP A 47 -3.14 1.41 4.57
N ALA A 48 -3.19 1.85 5.83
CA ALA A 48 -2.28 1.34 6.87
C ALA A 48 -2.47 -0.17 7.11
N VAL A 49 -3.72 -0.66 7.12
CA VAL A 49 -3.99 -2.10 7.24
C VAL A 49 -3.54 -2.87 5.99
N ALA A 50 -3.73 -2.31 4.80
CA ALA A 50 -3.31 -2.95 3.55
C ALA A 50 -1.80 -3.20 3.51
N SER A 51 -1.00 -2.30 4.10
CA SER A 51 0.45 -2.45 4.13
C SER A 51 0.92 -3.63 4.98
N LEU A 52 0.11 -4.14 5.91
CA LEU A 52 0.42 -5.36 6.68
C LEU A 52 0.60 -6.55 5.73
N PHE A 53 -0.34 -6.67 4.80
CA PHE A 53 -0.36 -7.75 3.81
C PHE A 53 0.67 -7.51 2.73
N LEU A 54 0.78 -6.27 2.24
CA LEU A 54 1.73 -5.92 1.18
C LEU A 54 3.18 -6.08 1.61
N GLY A 55 3.54 -5.60 2.81
CA GLY A 55 4.89 -5.75 3.37
C GLY A 55 5.27 -7.22 3.57
N SER A 56 4.39 -7.99 4.20
CA SER A 56 4.56 -9.44 4.36
C SER A 56 4.73 -10.16 3.02
N TYR A 57 3.91 -9.83 2.02
CA TYR A 57 4.01 -10.39 0.66
C TYR A 57 5.36 -10.05 0.00
N ASN A 58 5.76 -8.78 0.03
CA ASN A 58 6.98 -8.31 -0.63
C ASN A 58 8.24 -8.92 -0.01
N ILE A 59 8.29 -9.05 1.33
CA ILE A 59 9.38 -9.70 2.05
C ILE A 59 9.37 -11.21 1.80
N ALA A 60 8.20 -11.86 1.92
CA ALA A 60 8.09 -13.30 1.71
C ALA A 60 8.56 -13.72 0.30
N ARG A 61 8.16 -12.95 -0.73
CA ARG A 61 8.56 -13.15 -2.12
C ARG A 61 9.97 -12.65 -2.44
N LYS A 62 10.69 -12.07 -1.47
CA LYS A 62 12.05 -11.54 -1.63
C LYS A 62 12.16 -10.59 -2.82
N LEU A 63 11.18 -9.70 -2.99
CA LEU A 63 11.18 -8.70 -4.05
C LEU A 63 12.33 -7.70 -3.85
N SER A 64 12.53 -6.78 -4.81
CA SER A 64 13.58 -5.77 -4.71
C SER A 64 13.47 -4.97 -3.39
N ILE A 65 14.63 -4.57 -2.84
CA ILE A 65 14.68 -3.82 -1.57
C ILE A 65 13.73 -2.60 -1.54
N PRO A 66 13.61 -1.78 -2.60
CA PRO A 66 12.64 -0.69 -2.64
C PRO A 66 11.20 -1.16 -2.41
N LEU A 67 10.79 -2.28 -2.99
CA LEU A 67 9.45 -2.85 -2.82
C LEU A 67 9.25 -3.46 -1.43
N GLN A 68 10.30 -3.96 -0.77
CA GLN A 68 10.19 -4.41 0.62
C GLN A 68 10.06 -3.25 1.62
N VAL A 69 10.77 -2.15 1.38
CA VAL A 69 10.80 -0.97 2.27
C VAL A 69 9.57 -0.08 2.07
N GLN A 70 9.05 0.03 0.85
CA GLN A 70 7.94 0.93 0.52
C GLN A 70 6.69 0.72 1.41
N PRO A 71 6.17 -0.51 1.61
CA PRO A 71 4.98 -0.75 2.43
C PRO A 71 5.19 -0.37 3.91
N GLN A 72 6.43 -0.46 4.41
CA GLN A 72 6.76 -0.08 5.78
C GLN A 72 6.59 1.42 5.99
N ILE A 73 7.19 2.21 5.10
CA ILE A 73 7.10 3.67 5.14
C ILE A 73 5.65 4.10 4.89
N PHE A 74 5.02 3.56 3.84
CA PHE A 74 3.63 3.87 3.49
C PHE A 74 2.66 3.53 4.63
N GLY A 75 2.81 2.37 5.28
CA GLY A 75 1.97 1.93 6.38
C GLY A 75 2.06 2.84 7.60
N VAL A 76 3.28 3.15 8.03
CA VAL A 76 3.51 4.02 9.19
C VAL A 76 3.04 5.44 8.92
N LEU A 77 3.28 5.98 7.72
CA LEU A 77 2.79 7.31 7.35
C LEU A 77 1.26 7.34 7.24
N SER A 78 0.64 6.30 6.68
CA SER A 78 -0.82 6.16 6.62
C SER A 78 -1.43 6.14 8.02
N ALA A 79 -0.86 5.35 8.94
CA ALA A 79 -1.28 5.31 10.34
C ALA A 79 -1.07 6.65 11.05
N GLY A 80 0.03 7.36 10.74
CA GLY A 80 0.30 8.71 11.25
C GLY A 80 -0.73 9.72 10.78
N SER A 81 -1.11 9.69 9.51
CA SER A 81 -2.18 10.53 8.96
C SER A 81 -3.55 10.16 9.53
N TRP A 82 -3.82 8.87 9.74
CA TRP A 82 -5.01 8.41 10.46
C TRP A 82 -5.06 8.94 11.90
N ALA A 83 -3.94 8.91 12.63
CA ALA A 83 -3.85 9.49 13.97
C ALA A 83 -4.13 11.00 13.97
N GLN A 84 -3.69 11.72 12.93
CA GLN A 84 -4.09 13.12 12.73
C GLN A 84 -5.59 13.26 12.49
N CYS A 85 -6.23 12.37 11.74
CA CYS A 85 -7.68 12.36 11.57
C CYS A 85 -8.42 12.11 12.90
N LEU A 86 -7.86 11.30 13.81
CA LEU A 86 -8.42 11.10 15.14
C LEU A 86 -8.31 12.35 16.01
N HIS A 87 -7.17 13.07 15.92
CA HIS A 87 -6.89 14.25 16.75
C HIS A 87 -7.55 15.53 16.23
N TYR A 88 -7.38 15.84 14.94
CA TYR A 88 -7.86 17.07 14.30
C TYR A 88 -9.24 16.92 13.66
N GLY A 89 -9.76 15.70 13.55
CA GLY A 89 -11.10 15.43 13.02
C GLY A 89 -12.22 15.56 14.05
N PRO A 90 -13.44 15.12 13.70
CA PRO A 90 -14.64 15.27 14.54
C PRO A 90 -14.54 14.58 15.91
N ARG A 91 -13.76 13.49 16.00
CA ARG A 91 -13.59 12.72 17.23
C ARG A 91 -12.78 13.45 18.31
N LYS A 92 -11.98 14.47 17.94
CA LYS A 92 -11.22 15.34 18.84
C LYS A 92 -10.43 14.58 19.92
N PHE A 93 -9.77 13.47 19.57
CA PHE A 93 -8.96 12.72 20.54
C PHE A 93 -7.83 13.60 21.08
N SER A 94 -7.42 13.39 22.34
CA SER A 94 -6.23 14.07 22.86
C SER A 94 -4.97 13.58 22.13
N LYS A 95 -3.90 14.39 22.13
CA LYS A 95 -2.62 14.02 21.50
C LYS A 95 -2.08 12.70 22.03
N LEU A 96 -2.20 12.46 23.34
CA LEU A 96 -1.77 11.22 23.98
C LEU A 96 -2.58 10.01 23.48
N LYS A 97 -3.90 10.15 23.36
CA LYS A 97 -4.76 9.07 22.86
C LYS A 97 -4.48 8.75 21.39
N ALA A 98 -4.35 9.78 20.56
CA ALA A 98 -4.00 9.61 19.14
C ALA A 98 -2.60 8.99 18.96
N GLY A 99 -1.60 9.45 19.73
CA GLY A 99 -0.27 8.87 19.75
C GLY A 99 -0.25 7.43 20.25
N GLY A 100 -1.07 7.11 21.27
CA GLY A 100 -1.28 5.74 21.75
C GLY A 100 -1.86 4.83 20.67
N CYS A 101 -2.87 5.28 19.91
CA CYS A 101 -3.40 4.52 18.78
C CYS A 101 -2.35 4.25 17.69
N LEU A 102 -1.50 5.23 17.38
CA LEU A 102 -0.39 5.05 16.45
C LEU A 102 0.63 4.03 16.96
N ALA A 103 1.03 4.14 18.24
CA ALA A 103 1.98 3.20 18.84
C ALA A 103 1.45 1.76 18.84
N VAL A 104 0.17 1.57 19.22
CA VAL A 104 -0.50 0.27 19.19
C VAL A 104 -0.53 -0.28 17.76
N PHE A 105 -0.86 0.55 16.77
CA PHE A 105 -0.82 0.14 15.38
C PHE A 105 0.58 -0.32 14.97
N CYS A 106 1.64 0.44 15.27
CA CYS A 106 3.01 0.08 14.92
C CYS A 106 3.48 -1.24 15.58
N VAL A 107 3.06 -1.51 16.83
CA VAL A 107 3.36 -2.78 17.51
C VAL A 107 2.65 -3.95 16.82
N ILE A 108 1.36 -3.80 16.52
CA ILE A 108 0.60 -4.79 15.76
C ILE A 108 1.23 -4.99 14.39
N PHE A 109 1.65 -3.91 13.74
CA PHE A 109 2.25 -3.92 12.41
C PHE A 109 3.53 -4.75 12.37
N ALA A 110 4.47 -4.48 13.28
CA ALA A 110 5.72 -5.24 13.38
C ALA A 110 5.48 -6.72 13.75
N GLY A 111 4.59 -6.99 14.71
CA GLY A 111 4.30 -8.34 15.17
C GLY A 111 3.58 -9.19 14.11
N PHE A 112 2.56 -8.62 13.47
CA PHE A 112 1.81 -9.28 12.41
C PHE A 112 2.70 -9.57 11.20
N GLU A 113 3.47 -8.58 10.74
CA GLU A 113 4.35 -8.79 9.58
C GLU A 113 5.40 -9.85 9.86
N SER A 114 6.10 -9.75 10.99
CA SER A 114 7.14 -10.74 11.33
C SER A 114 6.55 -12.15 11.41
N GLY A 115 5.44 -12.32 12.14
CA GLY A 115 4.77 -13.62 12.26
C GLY A 115 4.27 -14.14 10.91
N SER A 116 3.69 -13.27 10.09
CA SER A 116 3.20 -13.62 8.75
C SER A 116 4.33 -14.05 7.84
N VAL A 117 5.44 -13.30 7.77
CA VAL A 117 6.60 -13.65 6.93
C VAL A 117 7.15 -15.03 7.27
N TYR A 118 7.36 -15.34 8.55
CA TYR A 118 7.84 -16.67 8.95
C TYR A 118 6.82 -17.78 8.60
N ALA A 119 5.53 -17.54 8.80
CA ALA A 119 4.48 -18.49 8.44
C ALA A 119 4.39 -18.71 6.93
N LEU A 120 4.52 -17.64 6.14
CA LEU A 120 4.52 -17.67 4.69
C LEU A 120 5.72 -18.47 4.16
N TRP A 121 6.93 -18.21 4.67
CA TRP A 121 8.11 -19.00 4.31
C TRP A 121 7.97 -20.47 4.70
N ALA A 122 7.37 -20.79 5.85
CA ALA A 122 7.08 -22.17 6.23
C ALA A 122 6.12 -22.84 5.23
N GLY A 123 5.10 -22.12 4.75
CA GLY A 123 4.20 -22.59 3.69
C GLY A 123 4.93 -22.86 2.37
N GLN A 124 5.78 -21.93 1.94
CA GLN A 124 6.55 -22.08 0.70
C GLN A 124 7.56 -23.23 0.76
N ASN A 125 8.22 -23.43 1.92
CA ASN A 125 9.11 -24.56 2.14
C ASN A 125 8.37 -25.91 2.10
N ASN A 126 7.07 -25.92 2.39
CA ASN A 126 6.18 -27.07 2.25
C ASN A 126 5.55 -27.16 0.84
N GLY A 127 6.02 -26.36 -0.12
CA GLY A 127 5.59 -26.41 -1.51
C GLY A 127 4.26 -25.69 -1.82
N THR A 128 3.76 -24.83 -0.92
CA THR A 128 2.53 -24.07 -1.16
C THR A 128 2.76 -22.55 -1.22
N ASP A 129 2.41 -21.95 -2.36
CA ASP A 129 2.44 -20.50 -2.58
C ASP A 129 1.07 -19.83 -2.36
N ALA A 130 -0.01 -20.60 -2.18
CA ALA A 130 -1.37 -20.08 -2.07
C ALA A 130 -1.53 -19.02 -0.96
N PRO A 131 -0.96 -19.18 0.25
CA PRO A 131 -1.02 -18.14 1.28
C PRO A 131 -0.34 -16.83 0.85
N VAL A 132 0.79 -16.92 0.16
CA VAL A 132 1.52 -15.73 -0.28
C VAL A 132 0.74 -14.99 -1.36
N LEU A 133 0.14 -15.71 -2.31
CA LEU A 133 -0.73 -15.11 -3.33
C LEU A 133 -1.95 -14.42 -2.71
N PHE A 134 -2.56 -15.02 -1.69
CA PHE A 134 -3.66 -14.40 -0.95
C PHE A 134 -3.25 -13.04 -0.37
N TYR A 135 -2.07 -12.93 0.25
CA TYR A 135 -1.58 -11.65 0.78
C TYR A 135 -1.42 -10.60 -0.32
N GLY A 136 -0.89 -11.00 -1.49
CA GLY A 136 -0.81 -10.16 -2.67
C GLY A 136 -2.19 -9.61 -3.10
N TYR A 137 -3.15 -10.50 -3.36
CA TYR A 137 -4.49 -10.10 -3.79
C TYR A 137 -5.25 -9.30 -2.72
N MET A 138 -5.17 -9.70 -1.46
CA MET A 138 -5.82 -9.00 -0.35
C MET A 138 -5.31 -7.56 -0.24
N SER A 139 -4.00 -7.35 -0.34
CA SER A 139 -3.43 -6.01 -0.30
C SER A 139 -3.92 -5.13 -1.46
N ALA A 140 -3.97 -5.68 -2.68
CA ALA A 140 -4.49 -4.95 -3.85
C ALA A 140 -5.97 -4.56 -3.69
N VAL A 141 -6.80 -5.49 -3.22
CA VAL A 141 -8.23 -5.23 -2.96
C VAL A 141 -8.40 -4.16 -1.88
N LEU A 142 -7.66 -4.24 -0.78
CA LEU A 142 -7.73 -3.26 0.30
C LEU A 142 -7.29 -1.87 -0.17
N LEU A 143 -6.20 -1.77 -0.93
CA LEU A 143 -5.71 -0.50 -1.48
C LEU A 143 -6.77 0.17 -2.38
N ALA A 144 -7.45 -0.62 -3.22
CA ALA A 144 -8.52 -0.14 -4.09
C ALA A 144 -9.78 0.27 -3.29
N VAL A 145 -10.25 -0.59 -2.38
CA VAL A 145 -11.45 -0.33 -1.56
C VAL A 145 -11.25 0.87 -0.63
N ALA A 146 -10.03 1.11 -0.16
CA ALA A 146 -9.70 2.25 0.70
C ALA A 146 -10.02 3.61 0.05
N LEU A 147 -10.03 3.70 -1.29
CA LEU A 147 -10.39 4.91 -2.01
C LEU A 147 -11.89 5.24 -1.90
N LEU A 148 -12.76 4.25 -1.72
CA LEU A 148 -14.21 4.44 -1.70
C LEU A 148 -14.68 5.43 -0.61
N PRO A 149 -14.23 5.33 0.66
CA PRO A 149 -14.53 6.34 1.67
C PRO A 149 -14.13 7.77 1.29
N GLN A 150 -13.02 7.94 0.58
CA GLN A 150 -12.56 9.27 0.18
C GLN A 150 -13.37 9.81 -1.01
N TYR A 151 -13.74 8.96 -1.96
CA TYR A 151 -14.66 9.34 -3.03
C TYR A 151 -16.04 9.70 -2.50
N TYR A 152 -16.52 9.01 -1.47
CA TYR A 152 -17.76 9.37 -0.80
C TYR A 152 -17.68 10.76 -0.13
N GLU A 153 -16.58 11.08 0.57
CA GLU A 153 -16.36 12.43 1.13
C GLU A 153 -16.38 13.51 0.04
N ILE A 154 -15.68 13.29 -1.07
CA ILE A 154 -15.68 14.22 -2.22
C ILE A 154 -17.09 14.36 -2.81
N TYR A 155 -17.80 13.25 -2.98
CA TYR A 155 -19.17 13.26 -3.50
C TYR A 155 -20.14 14.04 -2.59
N LYS A 156 -19.98 13.91 -1.27
CA LYS A 156 -20.83 14.60 -0.28
C LYS A 156 -20.51 16.09 -0.19
N LEU A 157 -19.24 16.45 -0.22
CA LEU A 157 -18.78 17.84 -0.16
C LEU A 157 -18.89 18.57 -1.49
N LYS A 158 -19.06 17.85 -2.61
CA LYS A 158 -19.04 18.35 -3.99
C LYS A 158 -17.75 19.07 -4.39
N GLU A 159 -16.71 18.95 -3.57
CA GLU A 159 -15.44 19.62 -3.73
C GLU A 159 -14.31 18.76 -3.14
N VAL A 160 -13.10 18.90 -3.67
CA VAL A 160 -11.89 18.25 -3.13
C VAL A 160 -11.31 19.10 -2.01
N VAL A 161 -11.96 19.09 -0.85
CA VAL A 161 -11.53 19.84 0.34
C VAL A 161 -10.59 18.99 1.19
N GLY A 162 -9.61 19.60 1.87
CA GLY A 162 -8.78 18.90 2.86
C GLY A 162 -7.61 18.09 2.31
N ILE A 163 -7.71 17.55 1.09
CA ILE A 163 -6.65 16.75 0.46
C ILE A 163 -5.53 17.64 -0.11
N SER A 164 -4.27 17.26 0.12
CA SER A 164 -3.09 17.94 -0.42
C SER A 164 -2.92 17.61 -1.91
N LEU A 165 -2.90 18.64 -2.76
CA LEU A 165 -2.69 18.48 -4.20
C LEU A 165 -1.32 17.84 -4.49
N VAL A 166 -0.30 18.14 -3.67
CA VAL A 166 1.04 17.54 -3.79
C VAL A 166 1.00 16.06 -3.46
N PHE A 167 0.24 15.64 -2.43
CA PHE A 167 0.03 14.22 -2.12
C PHE A 167 -0.59 13.50 -3.33
N MET A 168 -1.65 14.05 -3.90
CA MET A 168 -2.31 13.43 -5.07
C MET A 168 -1.39 13.39 -6.28
N ALA A 169 -0.62 14.45 -6.55
CA ALA A 169 0.31 14.47 -7.67
C ALA A 169 1.41 13.40 -7.51
N VAL A 170 2.00 13.26 -6.32
CA VAL A 170 3.03 12.25 -6.05
C VAL A 170 2.44 10.83 -6.13
N ASP A 171 1.23 10.61 -5.63
CA ASP A 171 0.52 9.33 -5.73
C ASP A 171 0.27 8.92 -7.19
N ILE A 172 -0.27 9.85 -8.00
CA ILE A 172 -0.52 9.63 -9.41
C ILE A 172 0.80 9.36 -10.16
N LEU A 173 1.85 10.13 -9.90
CA LEU A 173 3.16 9.90 -10.52
C LEU A 173 3.72 8.53 -10.14
N GLY A 174 3.63 8.14 -8.87
CA GLY A 174 4.02 6.80 -8.41
C GLY A 174 3.28 5.70 -9.16
N GLY A 175 1.97 5.88 -9.39
CA GLY A 175 1.14 4.98 -10.20
C GLY A 175 1.54 4.95 -11.66
N ILE A 176 1.83 6.10 -12.28
CA ILE A 176 2.28 6.17 -13.68
C ILE A 176 3.62 5.42 -13.85
N PHE A 177 4.62 5.67 -13.00
CA PHE A 177 5.91 4.99 -13.11
C PHE A 177 5.81 3.48 -12.85
N SER A 178 5.01 3.08 -11.85
CA SER A 178 4.76 1.65 -11.56
C SER A 178 3.96 0.97 -12.66
N PHE A 179 3.06 1.68 -13.34
CA PHE A 179 2.35 1.15 -14.50
C PHE A 179 3.26 1.04 -15.72
N LEU A 180 4.09 2.05 -15.97
CA LEU A 180 5.06 2.05 -17.07
C LEU A 180 6.08 0.92 -16.95
N SER A 181 6.50 0.56 -15.72
CA SER A 181 7.43 -0.57 -15.53
C SER A 181 6.87 -1.89 -16.04
N LEU A 182 5.54 -2.08 -16.00
CA LEU A 182 4.90 -3.32 -16.47
C LEU A 182 5.08 -3.56 -17.97
N PHE A 183 5.27 -2.51 -18.78
CA PHE A 183 5.47 -2.65 -20.22
C PHE A 183 6.84 -3.19 -20.61
N PHE A 184 7.80 -3.21 -19.68
CA PHE A 184 9.16 -3.70 -19.90
C PHE A 184 9.39 -5.13 -19.36
N ARG A 185 8.33 -5.73 -18.80
CA ARG A 185 8.33 -7.07 -18.21
C ARG A 185 8.02 -8.16 -19.26
N ASN A 186 8.63 -9.34 -19.10
CA ASN A 186 8.56 -10.45 -20.07
C ASN A 186 7.18 -11.09 -20.21
N ASN A 187 6.46 -11.24 -19.09
CA ASN A 187 5.13 -11.83 -19.05
C ASN A 187 4.17 -10.80 -18.47
N LEU A 188 3.61 -9.96 -19.34
CA LEU A 188 2.34 -9.32 -19.02
C LEU A 188 1.30 -10.44 -19.01
N ASP A 189 1.00 -10.94 -17.82
CA ASP A 189 -0.03 -11.95 -17.59
C ASP A 189 -1.40 -11.27 -17.76
N ILE A 190 -1.74 -10.90 -18.99
CA ILE A 190 -3.01 -10.24 -19.37
C ILE A 190 -4.18 -11.14 -18.94
N ALA A 191 -3.97 -12.45 -18.84
CA ALA A 191 -4.92 -13.42 -18.31
C ALA A 191 -5.25 -13.22 -16.81
N ALA A 192 -4.28 -12.82 -15.98
CA ALA A 192 -4.52 -12.49 -14.57
C ALA A 192 -5.20 -11.13 -14.38
N PHE A 193 -5.17 -10.26 -15.40
CA PHE A 193 -5.80 -8.94 -15.40
C PHE A 193 -7.27 -8.99 -15.83
N VAL A 194 -7.70 -10.01 -16.59
CA VAL A 194 -9.03 -10.07 -17.22
C VAL A 194 -9.92 -11.23 -16.72
N SER A 195 -9.38 -12.26 -16.05
CA SER A 195 -10.18 -13.43 -15.65
C SER A 195 -10.15 -13.70 -14.13
N PRO A 196 -11.31 -13.85 -13.46
CA PRO A 196 -11.40 -14.44 -12.11
C PRO A 196 -11.08 -15.94 -12.07
N HIS A 197 -10.74 -16.57 -13.20
CA HIS A 197 -10.45 -18.00 -13.30
C HIS A 197 -9.12 -18.22 -14.02
N ALA A 198 -8.04 -18.29 -13.24
CA ALA A 198 -6.79 -18.95 -13.61
C ALA A 198 -6.40 -19.97 -12.51
N VAL A 199 -7.40 -20.74 -12.07
CA VAL A 199 -7.20 -22.01 -11.38
C VAL A 199 -6.89 -23.03 -12.50
N ASN A 200 -5.61 -23.41 -12.67
CA ASN A 200 -5.12 -24.69 -13.26
C ASN A 200 -3.89 -24.65 -14.22
N PHE A 201 -3.03 -23.63 -14.31
CA PHE A 201 -1.92 -23.69 -15.29
C PHE A 201 -0.52 -23.21 -14.88
N LEU A 202 -0.19 -23.15 -13.58
CA LEU A 202 1.21 -22.93 -13.14
C LEU A 202 1.76 -24.06 -12.26
N THR A 203 1.35 -25.29 -12.53
CA THR A 203 2.24 -26.44 -12.33
C THR A 203 3.13 -26.54 -13.56
N PHE A 204 4.42 -26.20 -13.47
CA PHE A 204 5.50 -27.10 -13.88
C PHE A 204 6.84 -26.71 -13.21
N PRO A 205 7.67 -27.72 -12.90
CA PRO A 205 8.82 -27.62 -12.02
C PRO A 205 10.12 -27.27 -12.76
N ASN A 206 11.13 -26.88 -11.98
CA ASN A 206 12.56 -26.99 -12.26
C ASN A 206 13.08 -26.47 -13.61
N VAL A 207 13.70 -25.28 -13.61
CA VAL A 207 15.00 -25.10 -14.27
C VAL A 207 15.80 -24.04 -13.49
N TRP A 208 16.95 -24.48 -12.97
CA TRP A 208 18.07 -23.80 -12.30
C TRP A 208 17.99 -22.29 -12.03
#